data_AF-A0A949IM89-F1
#
_entry.id   AF-A0A949IM89-F1
#
_cell.length_a   1.000
_cell.length_b   1.000
_cell.length_c   1.000
_cell.angle_alpha   90.00
_cell.angle_beta   90.00
_cell.angle_gamma   90.00
#
_symmetry.space_group_name_H-M   'P 1'
#
loop_
_entity.id
_entity.type
_entity.pdbx_description
1 polymer ?
#
loop_
_entity_poly.entity_id
_entity_poly.type
_entity_poly.pdbx_seq_one_letter_code
_entity_poly.pdbx_strand_id
1 'polypeptide(L)'
;MFGHSNKTTWMIGVSLVIVILATIAASVLFQRQQAIYHCRERLVCNQHILATIGRLEASAQDAEDSALGYGLTGSPQLLKARNRAIENYHLALANLSDLERAYGKPVQDLDFHNDQLSGLPDDISAGISLSTAQRQTLAKGAGEAHSLAVRVDSAQALLAAMSKSRQALAEALSVQLRDRILQQNVFIATTATLYILGLFASLLSFIYIFNQKTAASNRTRVQLAVTQALMQSNNLDEAGRRVLEAIGRIYNFSFGAIWFVDEKAHLIKPHTLW
;
A
#
# COMPACT_ATOMS: atom_id res chain seq x y z
N MET A 1 45.68 -25.19 -19.82
CA MET A 1 44.33 -25.58 -20.32
C MET A 1 43.27 -25.57 -19.20
N PHE A 2 43.31 -24.64 -18.22
CA PHE A 2 42.44 -24.65 -17.02
C PHE A 2 41.59 -23.37 -16.83
N GLY A 3 41.31 -22.60 -17.89
CA GLY A 3 40.68 -21.28 -17.77
C GLY A 3 39.16 -21.18 -18.01
N HIS A 4 38.47 -22.28 -18.37
CA HIS A 4 37.05 -22.22 -18.76
C HIS A 4 36.04 -22.54 -17.63
N SER A 5 36.47 -23.14 -16.52
CA SER A 5 35.56 -23.54 -15.43
C SER A 5 34.94 -22.35 -14.67
N ASN A 6 35.66 -21.23 -14.50
CA ASN A 6 35.18 -20.12 -13.67
C ASN A 6 33.99 -19.32 -14.24
N LYS A 7 33.78 -19.31 -15.56
CA LYS A 7 32.72 -18.47 -16.17
C LYS A 7 31.32 -19.06 -15.97
N THR A 8 31.19 -20.39 -16.02
CA THR A 8 29.91 -21.09 -15.80
C THR A 8 29.47 -20.97 -14.34
N THR A 9 30.41 -21.08 -13.40
CA THR A 9 30.13 -20.94 -11.96
C THR A 9 29.59 -19.55 -11.63
N TRP A 10 30.13 -18.50 -12.28
CA TRP A 10 29.69 -17.12 -12.06
C TRP A 10 28.28 -16.86 -12.61
N MET A 11 27.95 -17.39 -13.80
CA MET A 11 26.60 -17.24 -14.36
C MET A 11 25.53 -17.98 -13.53
N ILE A 12 25.86 -19.16 -13.00
CA ILE A 12 24.96 -19.90 -12.10
C ILE A 12 24.72 -19.09 -10.81
N GLY A 13 25.77 -18.48 -10.25
CA GLY A 13 25.66 -17.61 -9.08
C GLY A 13 24.73 -16.42 -9.30
N VAL A 14 24.86 -15.73 -10.45
CA VAL A 14 24.00 -14.57 -10.77
C VAL A 14 22.53 -14.98 -10.95
N SER A 15 22.25 -16.08 -11.68
CA SER A 15 20.89 -16.59 -11.82
C SER A 15 20.26 -16.98 -10.48
N LEU A 16 21.04 -17.61 -9.59
CA LEU A 16 20.56 -17.98 -8.26
C LEU A 16 20.16 -16.75 -7.44
N VAL A 17 20.97 -15.68 -7.49
CA VAL A 17 20.69 -14.42 -6.79
C VAL A 17 19.42 -13.75 -7.33
N ILE A 18 19.23 -13.73 -8.65
CA ILE A 18 18.01 -13.17 -9.27
C ILE A 18 16.77 -13.94 -8.84
N VAL A 19 16.83 -15.28 -8.83
CA VAL A 19 15.71 -16.12 -8.38
C VAL A 19 15.40 -15.84 -6.91
N ILE A 20 16.41 -15.83 -6.03
CA ILE A 20 16.22 -15.54 -4.59
C ILE A 20 15.58 -14.17 -4.39
N LEU A 21 16.05 -13.14 -5.09
CA LEU A 21 15.48 -11.79 -5.01
C LEU A 21 14.02 -11.76 -5.50
N ALA A 22 13.70 -12.49 -6.57
CA ALA A 22 12.33 -12.61 -7.08
C ALA A 22 11.41 -13.32 -6.08
N THR A 23 11.88 -14.39 -5.42
CA THR A 23 11.10 -15.11 -4.40
C THR A 23 10.84 -14.25 -3.17
N ILE A 24 11.85 -13.47 -2.72
CA ILE A 24 11.69 -12.51 -1.62
C ILE A 24 10.68 -11.43 -2.00
N ALA A 25 10.77 -10.87 -3.21
CA ALA A 25 9.82 -9.87 -3.68
C ALA A 25 8.38 -10.41 -3.76
N ALA A 26 8.21 -11.65 -4.24
CA ALA A 26 6.90 -12.31 -4.28
C ALA A 26 6.33 -12.57 -2.88
N SER A 27 7.16 -13.03 -1.94
CA SER A 27 6.78 -13.23 -0.53
C SER A 27 6.30 -11.92 0.11
N VAL A 28 7.03 -10.82 -0.11
CA VAL A 28 6.67 -9.50 0.40
C VAL A 28 5.36 -8.98 -0.21
N LEU A 29 5.16 -9.20 -1.52
CA LEU A 29 3.89 -8.85 -2.19
C LEU A 29 2.71 -9.67 -1.64
N PHE A 30 2.92 -10.95 -1.34
CA PHE A 30 1.89 -11.82 -0.77
C PHE A 30 1.50 -11.40 0.65
N GLN A 31 2.49 -11.16 1.53
CA GLN A 31 2.23 -10.61 2.87
C GLN A 31 1.51 -9.27 2.80
N ARG A 32 1.83 -8.44 1.79
CA ARG A 32 1.16 -7.16 1.56
C ARG A 32 -0.31 -7.33 1.15
N GLN A 33 -0.63 -8.29 0.28
CA GLN A 33 -2.03 -8.56 -0.08
C GLN A 33 -2.84 -9.01 1.14
N GLN A 34 -2.27 -9.86 1.99
CA GLN A 34 -2.91 -10.26 3.24
C GLN A 34 -3.14 -9.07 4.19
N ALA A 35 -2.15 -8.19 4.35
CA ALA A 35 -2.29 -7.00 5.20
C ALA A 35 -3.34 -6.01 4.66
N ILE A 36 -3.40 -5.80 3.34
CA ILE A 36 -4.42 -4.96 2.70
C ILE A 36 -5.81 -5.59 2.88
N TYR A 37 -5.92 -6.91 2.72
CA TYR A 37 -7.18 -7.63 2.92
C TYR A 37 -7.71 -7.42 4.35
N HIS A 38 -6.86 -7.64 5.37
CA HIS A 38 -7.24 -7.40 6.76
C HIS A 38 -7.53 -5.93 7.09
N CYS A 39 -6.81 -4.98 6.48
CA CYS A 39 -7.12 -3.55 6.65
C CYS A 39 -8.48 -3.19 6.03
N ARG A 40 -8.78 -3.74 4.85
CA ARG A 40 -10.07 -3.50 4.17
C ARG A 40 -11.22 -4.09 4.97
N GLU A 41 -11.04 -5.31 5.48
CA GLU A 41 -12.01 -5.96 6.36
C GLU A 41 -12.27 -5.11 7.61
N ARG A 42 -11.22 -4.64 8.31
CA ARG A 42 -11.36 -3.73 9.45
C ARG A 42 -12.03 -2.40 9.11
N LEU A 43 -11.72 -1.81 7.95
CA LEU A 43 -12.33 -0.55 7.51
C LEU A 43 -13.84 -0.72 7.29
N VAL A 44 -14.25 -1.82 6.64
CA VAL A 44 -15.66 -2.16 6.42
C VAL A 44 -16.38 -2.35 7.74
N CYS A 45 -15.75 -3.03 8.71
CA CYS A 45 -16.32 -3.20 10.05
C CYS A 45 -16.50 -1.86 10.76
N ASN A 46 -15.48 -1.01 10.77
CA ASN A 46 -15.54 0.30 11.42
C ASN A 46 -16.61 1.20 10.78
N GLN A 47 -16.78 1.12 9.46
CA GLN A 47 -17.85 1.83 8.75
C GLN A 47 -19.24 1.30 9.14
N HIS A 48 -19.39 -0.02 9.31
CA HIS A 48 -20.61 -0.63 9.83
C HIS A 48 -20.93 -0.18 11.25
N ILE A 49 -19.94 -0.19 12.16
CA ILE A 49 -20.11 0.28 13.55
C ILE A 49 -20.55 1.74 13.56
N LEU A 50 -19.87 2.62 12.83
CA LEU A 50 -20.22 4.04 12.75
C LEU A 50 -21.62 4.27 12.17
N ALA A 51 -22.03 3.48 11.17
CA ALA A 51 -23.37 3.56 10.62
C ALA A 51 -24.44 3.10 11.63
N THR A 52 -24.17 2.06 12.42
CA THR A 52 -25.07 1.58 13.47
C THR A 52 -25.21 2.60 14.61
N ILE A 53 -24.10 3.20 15.05
CA ILE A 53 -24.12 4.29 16.04
C ILE A 53 -24.95 5.47 15.52
N GLY A 54 -24.78 5.88 14.25
CA GLY A 54 -25.61 6.95 13.67
C GLY A 54 -27.10 6.62 13.62
N ARG A 55 -27.48 5.35 13.44
CA ARG A 55 -28.89 4.90 13.51
C ARG A 55 -29.42 4.92 14.94
N LEU A 56 -28.59 4.58 15.92
CA LEU A 56 -28.94 4.68 17.34
C LEU A 56 -29.23 6.13 17.72
N GLU A 57 -28.32 7.06 17.38
CA GLU A 57 -28.50 8.50 17.63
C GLU A 57 -29.78 9.03 16.98
N ALA A 58 -30.00 8.74 15.70
CA ALA A 58 -31.21 9.18 14.99
C ALA A 58 -32.49 8.60 15.62
N SER A 59 -32.49 7.32 16.00
CA SER A 59 -33.66 6.67 16.61
C SER A 59 -33.94 7.20 18.02
N ALA A 60 -32.90 7.53 18.80
CA ALA A 60 -33.04 8.15 20.11
C ALA A 60 -33.64 9.55 20.00
N GLN A 61 -33.15 10.36 19.05
CA GLN A 61 -33.64 11.70 18.80
C GLN A 61 -35.09 11.70 18.30
N ASP A 62 -35.43 10.80 17.36
CA ASP A 62 -36.82 10.62 16.88
C ASP A 62 -37.77 10.21 18.02
N ALA A 63 -37.30 9.37 18.94
CA ALA A 63 -38.08 8.93 20.09
C ALA A 63 -38.34 10.09 21.06
N GLU A 64 -37.34 10.94 21.30
CA GLU A 64 -37.44 12.14 22.15
C GLU A 64 -38.37 13.18 21.53
N ASP A 65 -38.17 13.53 20.26
CA ASP A 65 -39.00 14.51 19.54
C ASP A 65 -40.47 14.06 19.48
N SER A 66 -40.71 12.76 19.26
CA SER A 66 -42.05 12.18 19.28
C SER A 66 -42.67 12.17 20.69
N ALA A 67 -41.88 11.94 21.73
CA ALA A 67 -42.33 12.00 23.12
C ALA A 67 -42.74 13.42 23.52
N LEU A 68 -41.91 14.42 23.18
CA LEU A 68 -42.19 15.83 23.41
C LEU A 68 -43.45 16.27 22.65
N GLY A 69 -43.54 15.93 21.36
CA GLY A 69 -44.71 16.24 20.54
C GLY A 69 -46.01 15.62 21.08
N TYR A 70 -45.96 14.38 21.58
CA TYR A 70 -47.11 13.75 22.23
C TYR A 70 -47.48 14.44 23.56
N GLY A 71 -46.48 14.85 24.34
CA GLY A 71 -46.67 15.61 25.57
C GLY A 71 -47.46 16.90 25.34
N LEU A 72 -47.12 17.63 24.27
CA LEU A 72 -47.73 18.90 23.89
C LEU A 72 -49.11 18.76 23.24
N THR A 73 -49.29 17.80 22.33
CA THR A 73 -50.49 17.71 21.48
C THR A 73 -51.49 16.65 21.90
N GLY A 74 -51.04 15.64 22.65
CA GLY A 74 -51.84 14.45 22.97
C GLY A 74 -52.14 13.55 21.77
N SER A 75 -51.52 13.77 20.60
CA SER A 75 -51.82 13.03 19.38
C SER A 75 -51.39 11.56 19.45
N PRO A 76 -52.30 10.57 19.30
CA PRO A 76 -51.95 9.15 19.35
C PRO A 76 -50.95 8.72 18.27
N GLN A 77 -50.83 9.48 17.18
CA GLN A 77 -49.89 9.18 16.10
C GLN A 77 -48.43 9.37 16.54
N LEU A 78 -48.17 10.37 17.39
CA LEU A 78 -46.82 10.65 17.92
C LEU A 78 -46.40 9.57 18.93
N LEU A 79 -47.34 9.04 19.71
CA LEU A 79 -47.07 7.89 20.58
C LEU A 79 -46.68 6.64 19.77
N LYS A 80 -47.34 6.40 18.62
CA LYS A 80 -46.95 5.31 17.70
C LYS A 80 -45.58 5.55 17.07
N ALA A 81 -45.28 6.78 16.65
CA ALA A 81 -43.97 7.14 16.08
C ALA A 81 -42.84 6.91 17.08
N ARG A 82 -43.02 7.34 18.33
CA ARG A 82 -42.10 7.07 19.44
C ARG A 82 -41.86 5.59 19.64
N ASN A 83 -42.91 4.78 19.75
CA ASN A 83 -42.76 3.35 20.01
C ASN A 83 -41.99 2.66 18.88
N ARG A 84 -42.22 3.08 17.63
CA ARG A 84 -41.42 2.61 16.48
C ARG A 84 -39.96 3.06 16.57
N ALA A 85 -39.68 4.29 16.99
CA ALA A 85 -38.32 4.78 17.17
C ALA A 85 -37.57 4.01 18.28
N ILE A 86 -38.24 3.69 19.39
CA ILE A 86 -37.70 2.85 20.47
C ILE A 86 -37.42 1.42 19.97
N GLU A 87 -38.34 0.82 19.21
CA GLU A 87 -38.14 -0.50 18.61
C GLU A 87 -36.92 -0.52 17.67
N ASN A 88 -36.79 0.51 16.81
CA ASN A 88 -35.63 0.68 15.94
C ASN A 88 -34.34 0.89 16.73
N TYR A 89 -34.38 1.60 17.85
CA TYR A 89 -33.25 1.78 18.76
C TYR A 89 -32.78 0.44 19.33
N HIS A 90 -33.69 -0.38 19.86
CA HIS A 90 -33.34 -1.72 20.38
C HIS A 90 -32.76 -2.63 19.28
N LEU A 91 -33.32 -2.59 18.06
CA LEU A 91 -32.79 -3.32 16.92
C LEU A 91 -31.36 -2.86 16.57
N ALA A 92 -31.11 -1.55 16.58
CA ALA A 92 -29.77 -1.01 16.32
C ALA A 92 -28.78 -1.37 17.42
N LEU A 93 -29.21 -1.38 18.69
CA LEU A 93 -28.39 -1.78 19.83
C LEU A 93 -28.03 -3.28 19.77
N ALA A 94 -29.00 -4.14 19.44
CA ALA A 94 -28.76 -5.56 19.23
C ALA A 94 -27.74 -5.78 18.10
N ASN A 95 -27.90 -5.11 16.96
CA ASN A 95 -26.94 -5.16 15.86
C ASN A 95 -25.55 -4.69 16.28
N LEU A 96 -25.44 -3.66 17.13
CA LEU A 96 -24.15 -3.21 17.66
C LEU A 96 -23.51 -4.31 18.51
N SER A 97 -24.26 -4.92 19.43
CA SER A 97 -23.76 -6.00 20.29
C SER A 97 -23.33 -7.25 19.51
N ASP A 98 -24.01 -7.56 18.40
CA ASP A 98 -23.62 -8.66 17.51
C ASP A 98 -22.34 -8.33 16.72
N LEU A 99 -22.18 -7.07 16.30
CA LEU A 99 -20.92 -6.59 15.72
C LEU A 99 -19.77 -6.64 16.75
N GLU A 100 -20.01 -6.29 18.01
CA GLU A 100 -19.03 -6.40 19.10
C GLU A 100 -18.54 -7.84 19.29
N ARG A 101 -19.48 -8.80 19.37
CA ARG A 101 -19.15 -10.22 19.49
C ARG A 101 -18.40 -10.75 18.27
N ALA A 102 -18.77 -10.31 17.07
CA ALA A 102 -18.14 -10.75 15.83
C ALA A 102 -16.70 -10.24 15.66
N TYR A 103 -16.39 -9.04 16.16
CA TYR A 103 -15.12 -8.35 15.87
C TYR A 103 -14.16 -8.16 17.07
N GLY A 104 -14.56 -8.51 18.30
CA GLY A 104 -13.67 -8.65 19.47
C GLY A 104 -13.07 -7.35 20.03
N LYS A 105 -11.81 -7.42 20.52
CA LYS A 105 -11.09 -6.39 21.31
C LYS A 105 -11.10 -4.92 20.86
N PRO A 106 -11.20 -4.54 19.57
CA PRO A 106 -11.21 -3.12 19.18
C PRO A 106 -12.41 -2.33 19.70
N VAL A 107 -13.43 -3.01 20.24
CA VAL A 107 -14.68 -2.42 20.72
C VAL A 107 -14.77 -2.37 22.26
N GLN A 108 -13.71 -2.76 22.99
CA GLN A 108 -13.71 -2.72 24.46
C GLN A 108 -13.84 -1.30 25.05
N ASP A 109 -13.57 -0.24 24.29
CA ASP A 109 -13.83 1.15 24.71
C ASP A 109 -15.30 1.57 24.53
N LEU A 110 -16.13 0.78 23.83
CA LEU A 110 -17.56 1.01 23.64
C LEU A 110 -18.45 0.33 24.70
N ASP A 111 -17.94 -0.68 25.42
CA ASP A 111 -18.65 -1.34 26.52
C ASP A 111 -19.14 -0.33 27.58
N PHE A 112 -18.33 0.68 27.90
CA PHE A 112 -18.70 1.75 28.83
C PHE A 112 -19.92 2.58 28.37
N HIS A 113 -20.10 2.72 27.06
CA HIS A 113 -21.24 3.45 26.49
C HIS A 113 -22.44 2.54 26.23
N ASN A 114 -22.22 1.26 25.97
CA ASN A 114 -23.30 0.28 25.79
C ASN A 114 -24.15 0.14 27.07
N ASP A 115 -23.50 0.10 28.25
CA ASP A 115 -24.21 0.08 29.54
C ASP A 115 -25.07 1.35 29.74
N GLN A 116 -24.57 2.54 29.42
CA GLN A 116 -25.35 3.79 29.52
C GLN A 116 -26.47 3.88 28.48
N LEU A 117 -26.23 3.38 27.27
CA LEU A 117 -27.20 3.38 26.17
C LEU A 117 -28.33 2.38 26.37
N SER A 118 -28.08 1.29 27.12
CA SER A 118 -29.07 0.26 27.40
C SER A 118 -30.22 0.74 28.30
N GLY A 119 -29.95 1.70 29.21
CA GLY A 119 -30.95 2.26 30.12
C GLY A 119 -31.81 3.38 29.53
N LEU A 120 -31.39 3.98 28.42
CA LEU A 120 -32.06 5.14 27.80
C LEU A 120 -33.53 4.86 27.41
N PRO A 121 -33.89 3.71 26.79
CA PRO A 121 -35.28 3.42 26.44
C PRO A 121 -36.19 3.27 27.66
N ASP A 122 -35.67 2.69 28.73
CA ASP A 122 -36.39 2.52 30.00
C ASP A 122 -36.60 3.86 30.69
N ASP A 123 -35.61 4.76 30.65
CA ASP A 123 -35.74 6.12 31.17
C ASP A 123 -36.74 6.97 30.37
N ILE A 124 -36.72 6.87 29.04
CA ILE A 124 -37.70 7.51 28.14
C ILE A 124 -39.10 6.93 28.36
N SER A 125 -39.21 5.66 28.76
CA SER A 125 -40.48 4.97 29.04
C SER A 125 -41.04 5.29 30.43
N ALA A 126 -40.20 5.33 31.44
CA ALA A 126 -40.54 5.75 32.79
C ALA A 126 -41.07 7.20 32.81
N GLY A 127 -40.49 8.10 31.99
CA GLY A 127 -40.93 9.48 31.88
C GLY A 127 -42.39 9.65 31.43
N ILE A 128 -42.93 8.75 30.60
CA ILE A 128 -44.31 8.84 30.10
C ILE A 128 -45.31 8.11 30.98
N SER A 129 -44.95 6.99 31.61
CA SER A 129 -45.78 6.35 32.64
C SER A 129 -46.05 7.35 33.77
N LEU A 130 -45.03 8.12 34.14
CA LEU A 130 -45.16 9.30 34.99
C LEU A 130 -46.01 10.38 34.32
N SER A 131 -45.79 10.81 33.07
CA SER A 131 -46.63 11.85 32.42
C SER A 131 -48.12 11.50 32.26
N THR A 132 -48.46 10.21 32.11
CA THR A 132 -49.84 9.73 31.88
C THR A 132 -50.58 9.57 33.21
N ALA A 133 -49.88 9.08 34.25
CA ALA A 133 -50.37 9.11 35.63
C ALA A 133 -50.37 10.53 36.23
N GLN A 134 -49.44 11.40 35.80
CA GLN A 134 -49.30 12.78 36.25
C GLN A 134 -50.21 13.75 35.50
N ARG A 135 -50.73 13.44 34.31
CA ARG A 135 -51.88 14.18 33.74
C ARG A 135 -53.11 14.12 34.64
N GLN A 136 -53.22 13.13 35.54
CA GLN A 136 -54.26 13.10 36.57
C GLN A 136 -53.91 13.94 37.82
N THR A 137 -52.65 14.35 38.03
CA THR A 137 -52.20 15.16 39.19
C THR A 137 -51.69 16.58 38.84
N LEU A 138 -51.45 16.91 37.58
CA LEU A 138 -50.98 18.22 37.05
C LEU A 138 -52.03 19.35 37.10
N ALA A 139 -52.89 19.34 38.11
CA ALA A 139 -53.60 20.53 38.57
C ALA A 139 -52.74 21.40 39.52
N LYS A 140 -51.55 20.95 39.96
CA LYS A 140 -50.68 21.75 40.84
C LYS A 140 -49.18 21.46 40.68
N GLY A 141 -48.41 22.45 40.25
CA GLY A 141 -47.08 22.73 40.84
C GLY A 141 -45.87 22.81 39.90
N ALA A 142 -45.19 23.96 39.96
CA ALA A 142 -43.98 24.34 39.20
C ALA A 142 -42.69 23.55 39.54
N GLY A 143 -42.73 22.56 40.44
CA GLY A 143 -41.57 21.73 40.78
C GLY A 143 -41.26 20.62 39.75
N GLU A 144 -42.25 20.23 38.94
CA GLU A 144 -42.17 19.08 38.04
C GLU A 144 -41.62 19.42 36.64
N ALA A 145 -41.65 20.70 36.24
CA ALA A 145 -40.96 21.17 35.03
C ALA A 145 -39.43 21.11 35.19
N HIS A 146 -38.93 21.16 36.43
CA HIS A 146 -37.50 21.14 36.72
C HIS A 146 -36.89 19.74 36.56
N SER A 147 -37.60 18.67 36.97
CA SER A 147 -37.09 17.30 36.81
C SER A 147 -37.10 16.81 35.36
N LEU A 148 -38.05 17.28 34.55
CA LEU A 148 -38.08 17.02 33.11
C LEU A 148 -36.98 17.79 32.37
N ALA A 149 -36.74 19.06 32.75
CA ALA A 149 -35.63 19.84 32.21
C ALA A 149 -34.26 19.22 32.54
N VAL A 150 -34.05 18.78 33.79
CA VAL A 150 -32.81 18.09 34.21
C VAL A 150 -32.57 16.80 33.42
N ARG A 151 -33.63 16.08 33.03
CA ARG A 151 -33.52 14.84 32.24
C ARG A 151 -33.25 15.12 30.75
N VAL A 152 -33.87 16.13 30.16
CA VAL A 152 -33.55 16.60 28.79
C VAL A 152 -32.09 17.07 28.72
N ASP A 153 -31.63 17.83 29.72
CA ASP A 153 -30.23 18.26 29.82
C ASP A 153 -29.28 17.06 29.88
N SER A 154 -29.67 15.97 30.57
CA SER A 154 -28.86 14.74 30.65
C SER A 154 -28.80 13.96 29.33
N ALA A 155 -29.91 13.87 28.58
CA ALA A 155 -29.95 13.22 27.26
C ALA A 155 -29.14 14.01 26.23
N GLN A 156 -29.23 15.34 26.28
CA GLN A 156 -28.50 16.23 25.40
C GLN A 156 -26.99 16.25 25.69
N ALA A 157 -26.59 16.13 26.97
CA ALA A 157 -25.21 15.92 27.36
C ALA A 157 -24.65 14.57 26.86
N LEU A 158 -25.47 13.51 26.87
CA LEU A 158 -25.09 12.19 26.37
C LEU A 158 -24.93 12.18 24.84
N LEU A 159 -25.84 12.80 24.09
CA LEU A 159 -25.70 13.02 22.65
C LEU A 159 -24.44 13.84 22.31
N ALA A 160 -24.17 14.90 23.07
CA ALA A 160 -22.95 15.68 22.90
C ALA A 160 -21.68 14.84 23.16
N ALA A 161 -21.69 13.98 24.19
CA ALA A 161 -20.58 13.06 24.48
C ALA A 161 -20.38 12.02 23.36
N MET A 162 -21.45 11.44 22.81
CA MET A 162 -21.38 10.50 21.69
C MET A 162 -20.82 11.16 20.42
N SER A 163 -21.31 12.36 20.08
CA SER A 163 -20.81 13.10 18.91
C SER A 163 -19.31 13.39 19.01
N LYS A 164 -18.83 13.78 20.20
CA LYS A 164 -17.41 14.02 20.50
C LYS A 164 -16.59 12.73 20.40
N SER A 165 -17.10 11.62 20.93
CA SER A 165 -16.46 10.30 20.83
C SER A 165 -16.32 9.85 19.37
N ARG A 166 -17.37 10.02 18.57
CA ARG A 166 -17.34 9.75 17.12
C ARG A 166 -16.29 10.58 16.40
N GLN A 167 -16.18 11.87 16.73
CA GLN A 167 -15.20 12.76 16.12
C GLN A 167 -13.76 12.34 16.49
N ALA A 168 -13.51 12.00 17.75
CA ALA A 168 -12.22 11.49 18.20
C ALA A 168 -11.83 10.16 17.52
N LEU A 169 -12.81 9.24 17.38
CA LEU A 169 -12.60 7.97 16.68
C LEU A 169 -12.26 8.21 15.20
N ALA A 170 -13.00 9.10 14.52
CA ALA A 170 -12.76 9.43 13.12
C ALA A 170 -11.36 10.04 12.92
N GLU A 171 -10.95 10.94 13.82
CA GLU A 171 -9.64 11.57 13.78
C GLU A 171 -8.52 10.54 13.99
N ALA A 172 -8.60 9.72 15.05
CA ALA A 172 -7.63 8.67 15.34
C ALA A 172 -7.46 7.69 14.17
N LEU A 173 -8.58 7.29 13.55
CA LEU A 173 -8.59 6.36 12.43
C LEU A 173 -7.98 7.00 11.16
N SER A 174 -8.22 8.30 10.94
CA SER A 174 -7.63 9.05 9.82
C SER A 174 -6.11 9.19 9.95
N VAL A 175 -5.60 9.43 11.17
CA VAL A 175 -4.16 9.52 11.46
C VAL A 175 -3.50 8.17 11.24
N GLN A 176 -4.10 7.10 11.79
CA GLN A 176 -3.55 5.75 11.66
C GLN A 176 -3.50 5.27 10.20
N LEU A 177 -4.52 5.59 9.41
CA LEU A 177 -4.53 5.32 7.96
C LEU A 177 -3.43 6.08 7.24
N ARG A 178 -3.25 7.38 7.54
CA ARG A 178 -2.24 8.22 6.89
C ARG A 178 -0.83 7.70 7.14
N ASP A 179 -0.50 7.36 8.39
CA ASP A 179 0.81 6.83 8.76
C ASP A 179 1.10 5.49 8.08
N ARG A 180 0.10 4.60 8.03
CA ARG A 180 0.24 3.31 7.33
C ARG A 180 0.46 3.50 5.83
N ILE A 181 -0.25 4.43 5.19
CA ILE A 181 -0.07 4.74 3.76
C ILE A 181 1.33 5.30 3.49
N LEU A 182 1.81 6.24 4.32
CA LEU A 182 3.15 6.81 4.18
C LEU A 182 4.24 5.76 4.34
N GLN A 183 4.18 4.91 5.37
CA GLN A 183 5.11 3.80 5.53
C GLN A 183 5.09 2.86 4.33
N GLN A 184 3.90 2.59 3.76
CA GLN A 184 3.77 1.73 2.59
C GLN A 184 4.42 2.35 1.36
N ASN A 185 4.22 3.65 1.12
CA ASN A 185 4.80 4.34 -0.02
C ASN A 185 6.33 4.40 0.06
N VAL A 186 6.88 4.67 1.24
CA VAL A 186 8.34 4.66 1.47
C VAL A 186 8.91 3.27 1.17
N PHE A 187 8.27 2.21 1.67
CA PHE A 187 8.74 0.84 1.46
C PHE A 187 8.65 0.39 -0.01
N ILE A 188 7.62 0.81 -0.75
CA ILE A 188 7.51 0.55 -2.20
C ILE A 188 8.64 1.24 -2.95
N ALA A 189 8.89 2.52 -2.64
CA ALA A 189 9.93 3.29 -3.29
C ALA A 189 11.32 2.68 -3.05
N THR A 190 11.63 2.23 -1.83
CA THR A 190 12.92 1.60 -1.51
C THR A 190 13.07 0.26 -2.22
N THR A 191 12.04 -0.58 -2.22
CA THR A 191 12.06 -1.89 -2.88
C THR A 191 12.22 -1.77 -4.39
N ALA A 192 11.49 -0.84 -5.03
CA ALA A 192 11.62 -0.56 -6.45
C ALA A 192 13.02 -0.06 -6.82
N THR A 193 13.60 0.81 -6.00
CA THR A 193 14.96 1.33 -6.20
C THR A 193 16.01 0.21 -6.14
N LEU A 194 15.91 -0.70 -5.16
CA LEU A 194 16.81 -1.85 -5.05
C LEU A 194 16.70 -2.78 -6.26
N TYR A 195 15.50 -2.99 -6.78
CA TYR A 195 15.29 -3.81 -7.97
C TYR A 195 15.92 -3.19 -9.22
N ILE A 196 15.73 -1.88 -9.42
CA ILE A 196 16.34 -1.16 -10.55
C ILE A 196 17.87 -1.21 -10.48
N LEU A 197 18.45 -1.00 -9.29
CA LEU A 197 19.90 -1.10 -9.09
C LEU A 197 20.42 -2.51 -9.39
N GLY A 198 19.69 -3.55 -8.96
CA GLY A 198 20.03 -4.95 -9.26
C GLY A 198 20.01 -5.26 -10.75
N LEU A 199 18.99 -4.78 -11.48
CA LEU A 199 18.91 -4.92 -12.93
C LEU A 199 20.06 -4.19 -13.64
N PHE A 200 20.39 -2.99 -13.20
CA PHE A 200 21.47 -2.21 -13.79
C PHE A 200 22.83 -2.89 -13.60
N ALA A 201 23.12 -3.41 -12.40
CA ALA A 201 24.33 -4.17 -12.13
C ALA A 201 24.42 -5.45 -12.99
N SER A 202 23.30 -6.16 -13.17
CA SER A 202 23.21 -7.33 -14.05
C SER A 202 23.49 -6.98 -15.52
N LEU A 203 22.91 -5.89 -16.01
CA LEU A 203 23.13 -5.41 -17.38
C LEU A 203 24.59 -5.02 -17.62
N LEU A 204 25.22 -4.30 -16.69
CA LEU A 204 26.64 -3.93 -16.79
C LEU A 204 27.53 -5.18 -16.81
N SER A 205 27.24 -6.17 -15.96
CA SER A 205 27.98 -7.43 -15.94
C SER A 205 27.84 -8.17 -17.28
N PHE A 206 26.63 -8.20 -17.85
CA PHE A 206 26.37 -8.82 -19.15
C PHE A 206 27.17 -8.13 -20.27
N ILE A 207 27.14 -6.80 -20.34
CA ILE A 207 27.90 -6.01 -21.33
C ILE A 207 29.40 -6.31 -21.19
N TYR A 208 29.92 -6.32 -19.96
CA TYR A 208 31.32 -6.62 -19.70
C TYR A 208 31.73 -8.02 -20.19
N ILE A 209 30.92 -9.04 -19.87
CA ILE A 209 31.16 -10.43 -20.32
C ILE A 209 31.09 -10.53 -21.85
N PHE A 210 30.11 -9.87 -22.47
CA PHE A 210 29.95 -9.86 -23.92
C PHE A 210 31.15 -9.21 -24.62
N ASN A 211 31.61 -8.07 -24.11
CA ASN A 211 32.80 -7.38 -24.63
C ASN A 211 34.05 -8.25 -24.49
N GLN A 212 34.24 -8.93 -23.36
CA GLN A 212 35.36 -9.87 -23.21
C GLN A 212 35.31 -11.02 -24.21
N LYS A 213 34.13 -11.63 -24.41
CA LYS A 213 33.98 -12.74 -25.37
C LYS A 213 34.24 -12.28 -26.80
N THR A 214 33.74 -11.10 -27.14
CA THR A 214 33.93 -10.50 -28.46
C THR A 214 35.40 -10.15 -28.71
N ALA A 215 36.08 -9.56 -27.73
CA ALA A 215 37.51 -9.26 -27.81
C ALA A 215 38.36 -10.53 -27.99
N ALA A 216 38.06 -11.58 -27.23
CA ALA A 216 38.75 -12.86 -27.35
C ALA A 216 38.51 -13.52 -28.73
N SER A 217 37.27 -13.54 -29.19
CA SER A 217 36.92 -14.08 -30.52
C SER A 217 37.58 -13.29 -31.64
N ASN A 218 37.55 -11.96 -31.58
CA ASN A 218 38.18 -11.09 -32.56
C ASN A 218 39.70 -11.30 -32.60
N ARG A 219 40.36 -11.46 -31.45
CA ARG A 219 41.79 -11.76 -31.40
C ARG A 219 42.12 -13.06 -32.14
N THR A 220 41.33 -14.12 -31.94
CA THR A 220 41.53 -15.40 -32.66
C THR A 220 41.27 -15.24 -34.16
N ARG A 221 40.23 -14.51 -34.56
CA ARG A 221 39.93 -14.24 -35.99
C ARG A 221 41.05 -13.46 -36.66
N VAL A 222 41.58 -12.43 -35.99
CA VAL A 222 42.72 -11.64 -36.48
C VAL A 222 43.95 -12.51 -36.59
N GLN A 223 44.28 -13.31 -35.58
CA GLN A 223 45.43 -14.23 -35.63
C GLN A 223 45.34 -15.17 -36.84
N LEU A 224 44.19 -15.81 -37.05
CA LEU A 224 43.98 -16.71 -38.19
C LEU A 224 44.10 -15.96 -39.53
N ALA A 225 43.47 -14.80 -39.65
CA ALA A 225 43.47 -14.02 -40.89
C ALA A 225 44.86 -13.47 -41.22
N VAL A 226 45.62 -13.03 -40.21
CA VAL A 226 47.02 -12.60 -40.36
C VAL A 226 47.89 -13.78 -40.78
N THR A 227 47.79 -14.94 -40.10
CA THR A 227 48.55 -16.13 -40.49
C THR A 227 48.25 -16.55 -41.93
N GLN A 228 46.98 -16.52 -42.33
CA GLN A 228 46.58 -16.84 -43.71
C GLN A 228 47.13 -15.82 -44.72
N ALA A 229 47.04 -14.52 -44.41
CA ALA A 229 47.57 -13.45 -45.26
C ALA A 229 49.09 -13.60 -45.46
N LEU A 230 49.83 -13.92 -44.40
CA LEU A 230 51.27 -14.18 -44.46
C LEU A 230 51.60 -15.43 -45.28
N MET A 231 50.87 -16.53 -45.08
CA MET A 231 51.10 -17.79 -45.82
C MET A 231 50.84 -17.66 -47.33
N GLN A 232 49.94 -16.79 -47.74
CA GLN A 232 49.54 -16.63 -49.15
C GLN A 232 50.33 -15.55 -49.90
N SER A 233 51.22 -14.82 -49.23
CA SER A 233 51.94 -13.70 -49.82
C SER A 233 53.34 -14.11 -50.22
N ASN A 234 53.78 -13.68 -51.40
CA ASN A 234 55.11 -14.04 -51.93
C ASN A 234 56.21 -13.04 -51.51
N ASN A 235 55.83 -11.86 -51.02
CA ASN A 235 56.74 -10.82 -50.55
C ASN A 235 56.12 -10.02 -49.40
N LEU A 236 56.96 -9.20 -48.74
CA LEU A 236 56.59 -8.44 -47.55
C LEU A 236 55.55 -7.34 -47.84
N ASP A 237 55.64 -6.68 -48.99
CA ASP A 237 54.75 -5.60 -49.40
C ASP A 237 53.31 -6.10 -49.59
N GLU A 238 53.16 -7.24 -50.27
CA GLU A 238 51.88 -7.93 -50.47
C GLU A 238 51.31 -8.44 -49.15
N ALA A 239 52.16 -9.01 -48.29
CA ALA A 239 51.79 -9.47 -46.96
C ALA A 239 51.25 -8.32 -46.10
N GLY A 240 51.92 -7.17 -46.08
CA GLY A 240 51.49 -5.98 -45.35
C GLY A 240 50.12 -5.49 -45.81
N ARG A 241 49.90 -5.38 -47.12
CA ARG A 241 48.60 -4.96 -47.69
C ARG A 241 47.48 -5.92 -47.30
N ARG A 242 47.69 -7.24 -47.45
CA ARG A 242 46.67 -8.25 -47.13
C ARG A 242 46.38 -8.32 -45.63
N VAL A 243 47.38 -8.11 -44.78
CA VAL A 243 47.19 -8.02 -43.32
C VAL A 243 46.37 -6.80 -42.94
N LEU A 244 46.67 -5.62 -43.51
CA LEU A 244 45.87 -4.41 -43.29
C LEU A 244 44.42 -4.61 -43.73
N GLU A 245 44.21 -5.19 -44.92
CA GLU A 245 42.87 -5.48 -45.44
C GLU A 245 42.10 -6.45 -44.54
N ALA A 246 42.75 -7.51 -44.07
CA ALA A 246 42.15 -8.49 -43.17
C ALA A 246 41.75 -7.88 -41.83
N ILE A 247 42.64 -7.11 -41.20
CA ILE A 247 42.37 -6.43 -39.93
C ILE A 247 41.28 -5.36 -40.12
N GLY A 248 41.39 -4.57 -41.18
CA GLY A 248 40.45 -3.51 -41.52
C GLY A 248 39.04 -4.05 -41.74
N ARG A 249 38.89 -5.17 -42.45
CA ARG A 249 37.59 -5.86 -42.60
C ARG A 249 37.05 -6.41 -41.28
N ILE A 250 37.90 -6.98 -40.42
CA ILE A 250 37.45 -7.56 -39.14
C ILE A 250 36.97 -6.47 -38.17
N TYR A 251 37.65 -5.32 -38.12
CA TYR A 251 37.28 -4.20 -37.24
C TYR A 251 36.42 -3.13 -37.91
N ASN A 252 36.06 -3.33 -39.17
CA ASN A 252 35.33 -2.37 -40.00
C ASN A 252 36.00 -0.98 -40.04
N PHE A 253 37.33 -0.96 -40.19
CA PHE A 253 38.07 0.28 -40.39
C PHE A 253 37.95 0.72 -41.85
N SER A 254 37.75 2.02 -42.06
CA SER A 254 37.68 2.61 -43.39
C SER A 254 39.04 2.92 -44.01
N PHE A 255 40.11 2.87 -43.20
CA PHE A 255 41.47 3.21 -43.60
C PHE A 255 42.49 2.51 -42.70
N GLY A 256 43.59 2.04 -43.27
CA GLY A 256 44.73 1.49 -42.54
C GLY A 256 46.07 1.83 -43.20
N ALA A 257 47.11 2.02 -42.37
CA ALA A 257 48.45 2.32 -42.84
C ALA A 257 49.50 1.49 -42.09
N ILE A 258 50.46 0.91 -42.81
CA ILE A 258 51.68 0.31 -42.24
C ILE A 258 52.82 1.30 -42.40
N TRP A 259 53.53 1.49 -41.29
CA TRP A 259 54.74 2.29 -41.23
C TRP A 259 55.91 1.39 -40.87
N PHE A 260 57.03 1.53 -41.59
CA PHE A 260 58.27 0.88 -41.21
C PHE A 260 59.17 1.83 -40.43
N VAL A 261 59.77 1.29 -39.37
CA VAL A 261 60.76 1.98 -38.56
C VAL A 261 62.14 1.58 -39.08
N ASP A 262 62.86 2.55 -39.64
CA ASP A 262 64.26 2.39 -40.01
C ASP A 262 65.12 2.84 -38.82
N GLU A 263 65.59 1.87 -38.03
CA GLU A 263 66.39 2.13 -36.82
C GLU A 263 67.72 2.82 -37.13
N LYS A 264 68.31 2.60 -38.31
CA LYS A 264 69.62 3.17 -38.67
C LYS A 264 69.50 4.63 -39.05
N ALA A 265 68.42 4.98 -39.76
CA ALA A 265 68.14 6.35 -40.15
C ALA A 265 67.38 7.14 -39.07
N HIS A 266 66.86 6.46 -38.03
CA HIS A 266 65.92 7.02 -37.05
C HIS A 266 64.70 7.68 -37.71
N LEU A 267 64.19 7.09 -38.79
CA LEU A 267 63.05 7.61 -39.55
C LEU A 267 61.90 6.59 -39.63
N ILE A 268 60.67 7.09 -39.56
CA ILE A 268 59.46 6.31 -39.82
C ILE A 268 59.02 6.62 -41.26
N LYS A 269 58.94 5.60 -42.11
CA LYS A 269 58.51 5.75 -43.51
C LYS A 269 57.16 5.05 -43.71
N PRO A 270 56.16 5.71 -44.32
CA PRO A 270 54.93 5.03 -44.71
C PRO A 270 55.28 3.99 -45.77
N HIS A 271 54.82 2.77 -45.59
CA HIS A 271 55.10 1.67 -46.51
C HIS A 271 53.89 1.35 -47.39
N THR A 272 52.75 1.06 -46.76
CA THR A 272 51.54 0.61 -47.46
C THR A 272 50.31 1.25 -46.86
N LEU A 273 49.38 1.67 -47.72
CA LEU A 273 48.05 2.19 -47.37
C LEU A 273 46.99 1.22 -47.89
N TRP A 274 45.91 1.06 -47.14
CA TRP A 274 44.72 0.29 -47.51
C TRP A 274 43.46 1.14 -47.29
#